data_AF-K1UFF8-F1
#
_entry.id   AF-K1UFF8-F1
#
_cell.length_a   1.000
_cell.length_b   1.000
_cell.length_c   1.000
_cell.angle_alpha   90.00
_cell.angle_beta   90.00
_cell.angle_gamma   90.00
#
_symmetry.space_group_name_H-M   'P 1'
#
loop_
_entity.id
_entity.type
_entity.pdbx_description
1 polymer ?
#
loop_
_entity_poly.entity_id
_entity_poly.type
_entity_poly.pdbx_seq_one_letter_code
_entity_poly.pdbx_strand_id
1 'polypeptide(L)' 'MQVGALARKYGAQKVMIVYGGGSVVRSGLLDRVKQYLQEAGVAYCEMGGVQPNPIDGKVYEGIQLCRREQVD' A
#
# COMPACT_ATOMS: atom_id res chain seq x y z
N MET A 1 1.27 -15.25 -7.10
CA MET A 1 0.41 -14.07 -6.82
C MET A 1 0.72 -13.00 -7.85
N GLN A 2 -0.29 -12.35 -8.46
CA GLN A 2 -0.14 -11.51 -9.66
C GLN A 2 0.08 -10.00 -9.38
N VAL A 3 0.20 -9.59 -8.11
CA VAL A 3 0.16 -8.17 -7.71
C VAL A 3 1.27 -7.33 -8.37
N GLY A 4 2.53 -7.77 -8.31
CA GLY A 4 3.63 -7.04 -8.93
C GLY A 4 3.53 -6.96 -10.46
N ALA A 5 3.07 -8.03 -11.10
CA ALA A 5 2.85 -8.06 -12.55
C ALA A 5 1.71 -7.14 -13.00
N LEU A 6 0.62 -7.07 -12.22
CA LEU A 6 -0.50 -6.16 -12.49
C LEU A 6 -0.11 -4.71 -12.26
N ALA A 7 0.61 -4.40 -11.18
CA ALA A 7 1.11 -3.04 -10.91
C ALA A 7 1.97 -2.53 -12.06
N ARG A 8 2.94 -3.34 -12.53
CA ARG A 8 3.74 -3.00 -13.73
C ARG A 8 2.90 -2.89 -15.00
N LYS A 9 1.92 -3.78 -15.20
CA LYS A 9 1.04 -3.73 -16.38
C LYS A 9 0.28 -2.41 -16.48
N TYR A 10 -0.08 -1.80 -15.35
CA TYR A 10 -0.73 -0.49 -15.30
C TYR A 10 0.26 0.68 -15.22
N GLY A 11 1.57 0.43 -15.34
CA GLY A 11 2.60 1.46 -15.37
C GLY A 11 2.95 2.06 -14.00
N ALA A 12 2.50 1.45 -12.90
CA ALA A 12 2.76 1.98 -11.56
C ALA A 12 4.25 1.85 -11.21
N GLN A 13 4.89 2.99 -10.92
CA GLN A 13 6.27 3.03 -10.43
C GLN A 13 6.32 2.95 -8.90
N LYS A 14 5.28 3.48 -8.24
CA LYS A 14 5.11 3.45 -6.78
C LYS A 14 3.66 3.20 -6.42
N VAL A 15 3.39 2.34 -5.42
CA VAL A 15 2.03 2.01 -4.97
C VAL A 15 1.87 2.17 -3.46
N MET A 16 0.68 2.56 -3.00
CA MET A 16 0.37 2.64 -1.57
C MET A 16 -0.41 1.40 -1.10
N ILE A 17 0.11 0.72 -0.08
CA ILE A 17 -0.55 -0.42 0.54
C ILE A 17 -1.36 0.07 1.73
N VAL A 18 -2.68 0.08 1.58
CA VAL A 18 -3.61 0.49 2.63
C VAL A 18 -4.14 -0.74 3.36
N TYR A 19 -3.98 -0.79 4.68
CA TYR A 19 -4.46 -1.91 5.50
C TYR A 19 -5.00 -1.48 6.87
N GLY A 20 -5.90 -2.29 7.43
CA GLY A 20 -6.55 -2.04 8.70
C GLY A 20 -5.77 -2.51 9.93
N GLY A 21 -6.49 -2.98 10.96
CA GLY A 21 -6.00 -3.19 12.33
C GLY A 21 -5.02 -4.35 12.60
N GLY A 22 -4.32 -4.88 11.60
CA GLY A 22 -3.17 -5.78 11.85
C GLY A 22 -3.40 -7.30 11.67
N SER A 23 -4.57 -7.75 11.21
CA SER A 23 -4.74 -9.16 10.80
C SER A 23 -3.86 -9.53 9.60
N VAL A 24 -3.65 -8.57 8.69
CA VAL A 24 -2.82 -8.73 7.48
C VAL A 24 -1.31 -8.76 7.81
N VAL A 25 -0.94 -8.11 8.91
CA VAL A 25 0.44 -8.15 9.47
C VAL A 25 0.67 -9.48 10.18
N ARG A 26 -0.25 -9.89 11.06
CA ARG A 26 -0.15 -11.16 11.80
C ARG A 26 -0.16 -12.40 10.91
N SER A 27 -0.83 -12.35 9.76
CA SER A 27 -0.88 -13.47 8.82
C SER A 27 0.34 -13.56 7.89
N GLY A 28 1.26 -12.59 7.91
CA GLY A 28 2.39 -12.50 6.98
C GLY A 28 1.96 -12.24 5.52
N LEU A 29 0.67 -11.96 5.27
CA LEU A 29 0.17 -11.64 3.93
C LEU A 29 0.76 -10.32 3.44
N LEU A 30 0.91 -9.34 4.33
CA LEU A 30 1.51 -8.05 4.00
C LEU A 30 2.95 -8.24 3.51
N ASP A 31 3.75 -9.05 4.20
CA ASP A 31 5.14 -9.30 3.84
C ASP A 31 5.27 -10.02 2.49
N ARG A 32 4.37 -10.98 2.21
CA ARG A 32 4.31 -11.62 0.88
C ARG A 32 4.00 -10.60 -0.21
N VAL A 33 3.04 -9.70 -0.01
CA VAL A 33 2.69 -8.66 -0.99
C VAL A 33 3.87 -7.72 -1.23
N LYS A 34 4.56 -7.28 -0.17
CA LYS A 34 5.77 -6.45 -0.26
C LYS A 34 6.87 -7.11 -1.08
N GLN A 35 7.10 -8.40 -0.84
CA GLN A 35 8.11 -9.17 -1.55
C GLN A 35 7.80 -9.19 -3.07
N TYR A 36 6.56 -9.47 -3.47
CA TYR A 36 6.18 -9.47 -4.88
C TYR A 36 6.28 -8.09 -5.56
N LEU A 37 6.06 -7.01 -4.81
CA LEU A 37 6.23 -5.64 -5.32
C LEU A 37 7.72 -5.31 -5.51
N GLN A 38 8.56 -5.68 -4.55
CA GLN A 38 10.02 -5.55 -4.65
C GLN A 38 10.60 -6.38 -5.80
N GLU A 39 10.19 -7.64 -5.95
CA GLU A 39 10.59 -8.50 -7.08
C GLU A 39 10.17 -7.91 -8.43
N ALA A 40 9.03 -7.21 -8.47
CA ALA A 40 8.58 -6.47 -9.63
C ALA A 40 9.26 -5.09 -9.76
N GLY A 41 10.16 -4.68 -8.87
CA GLY A 41 10.81 -3.37 -8.90
C GLY A 41 9.82 -2.20 -8.78
N VAL A 42 8.68 -2.41 -8.13
CA VAL A 42 7.66 -1.39 -7.86
C VAL A 42 7.90 -0.88 -6.44
N ALA A 43 8.14 0.42 -6.30
CA ALA A 43 8.27 1.04 -4.99
C ALA A 43 6.92 0.98 -4.25
N TYR A 44 6.95 0.96 -2.92
CA TYR A 44 5.71 1.02 -2.16
C TYR A 44 5.83 1.85 -0.89
N CYS A 45 4.71 2.39 -0.45
CA CYS A 45 4.53 2.98 0.87
C CYS A 45 3.36 2.31 1.59
N GLU A 46 3.32 2.41 2.91
CA GLU A 46 2.37 1.71 3.75
C GLU A 46 1.48 2.70 4.51
N MET A 47 0.17 2.45 4.50
CA MET A 47 -0.80 3.18 5.30
C MET A 47 -1.62 2.18 6.13
N GLY A 48 -1.12 1.93 7.34
CA GLY A 48 -1.72 1.00 8.28
C GLY A 48 -2.80 1.63 9.19
N GLY A 49 -3.58 0.77 9.84
CA GLY A 49 -4.50 1.17 10.89
C GLY A 49 -5.83 1.75 10.40
N VAL A 50 -6.21 1.62 9.12
CA VAL A 50 -7.52 2.07 8.64
C VAL A 50 -8.65 1.35 9.40
N GLN A 51 -9.48 2.11 10.09
CA GLN A 51 -10.63 1.56 10.83
C GLN A 51 -11.84 1.43 9.91
N PRO A 52 -12.67 0.39 10.07
CA PRO A 52 -13.97 0.34 9.41
C PRO A 52 -14.80 1.53 9.91
N ASN A 53 -15.22 2.40 8.99
CA ASN A 53 -15.79 3.74 9.22
C ASN A 53 -14.74 4.86 9.45
N PRO A 54 -13.94 5.21 8.42
CA PRO A 54 -12.88 6.21 8.55
C PRO A 54 -13.46 7.62 8.81
N ILE A 55 -13.04 8.23 9.91
CA ILE A 55 -13.27 9.65 10.21
C ILE A 55 -12.30 10.50 9.37
N ASP A 56 -12.74 11.69 8.94
CA ASP A 56 -12.07 12.58 7.97
C ASP A 56 -10.55 12.76 8.17
N GLY A 57 -10.05 12.65 9.41
CA GLY A 57 -8.63 12.76 9.74
C GLY A 57 -7.71 11.78 8.99
N LYS A 58 -8.14 10.53 8.74
CA LYS A 58 -7.31 9.55 8.01
C LYS A 58 -7.25 9.80 6.50
N VAL A 59 -8.25 10.48 5.96
CA VAL A 59 -8.23 10.90 4.56
C VAL A 59 -7.17 12.00 4.35
N TYR A 60 -7.06 12.96 5.28
CA TYR A 60 -6.03 14.00 5.21
C TYR A 60 -4.62 13.46 5.41
N GLU A 61 -4.41 12.49 6.30
CA GLU A 61 -3.13 11.78 6.42
C GLU A 61 -2.74 11.09 5.11
N GLY A 62 -3.69 10.41 4.46
CA GLY A 62 -3.47 9.75 3.18
C GLY A 62 -3.09 10.74 2.07
N ILE A 63 -3.80 11.88 1.98
CA ILE A 63 -3.49 12.95 1.02
C ILE A 63 -2.09 13.53 1.25
N GLN A 64 -1.69 13.76 2.51
CA GLN A 64 -0.36 14.26 2.84
C GLN A 64 0.73 13.25 2.50
N LEU A 65 0.49 11.96 2.80
CA LEU A 65 1.42 10.89 2.51
C LEU A 65 1.62 10.72 1.01
N CYS A 66 0.55 10.68 0.21
CA CYS A 66 0.61 10.62 -1.25
C CYS A 66 1.39 11.80 -1.85
N ARG A 67 1.16 13.03 -1.36
CA ARG A 67 1.89 14.23 -1.82
C ARG A 67 3.36 14.22 -1.43
N ARG A 68 3.70 13.78 -0.21
CA ARG A 68 5.08 13.72 0.26
C ARG A 68 5.88 12.64 -0.46
N GLU A 69 5.24 11.51 -0.70
CA GLU A 69 5.88 10.33 -1.27
C GLU A 69 5.92 10.32 -2.81
N GLN A 70 5.33 11.32 -3.48
CA GLN A 70 5.19 11.38 -4.95
C GLN A 70 4.66 10.06 -5.50
N VAL A 71 3.54 9.60 -4.95
CA VAL A 71 2.86 8.39 -5.42
C VAL A 71 2.05 8.78 -6.66
N ASP A 72 2.29 8.08 -7.78
CA ASP A 72 1.61 8.28 -9.06
C ASP A 72 0.17 7.72 -9.07
#